data_AF-S3ZAT6-F1
#
_entry.id   AF-S3ZAT6-F1
#
_cell.length_a   1.000
_cell.length_b   1.000
_cell.length_c   1.000
_cell.angle_alpha   90.00
_cell.angle_beta   90.00
_cell.angle_gamma   90.00
#
_symmetry.space_group_name_H-M   'P 1'
#
loop_
_entity.id
_entity.type
_entity.pdbx_description
1 polymer ?
#
loop_
_entity_poly.entity_id
_entity_poly.type
_entity_poly.pdbx_seq_one_letter_code
_entity_poly.pdbx_strand_id
1 'polypeptide(L)'
;MFALSELKVLKKWRKTGASEELHRALVLTRDEDVATLLVDVTHPKVVSLYERWGYIKVGEQKPYEDSPTFAIMAKHLTGRSVSE
;
A
#
# COMPACT_ATOMS: atom_id res chain seq x y z
N MET A 1 -10.06 -8.40 -4.24
CA MET A 1 -9.37 -7.20 -3.73
C MET A 1 -8.66 -7.55 -2.44
N PHE A 2 -7.38 -7.22 -2.32
CA PHE A 2 -6.56 -7.46 -1.13
C PHE A 2 -6.32 -6.16 -0.36
N ALA A 3 -6.82 -6.06 0.88
CA ALA A 3 -6.67 -4.86 1.70
C ALA A 3 -5.49 -5.01 2.68
N LEU A 4 -4.49 -4.13 2.54
CA LEU A 4 -3.36 -4.05 3.46
C LEU A 4 -3.65 -3.01 4.55
N SER A 5 -3.87 -3.46 5.78
CA SER A 5 -4.17 -2.56 6.90
C SER A 5 -2.92 -1.92 7.50
N GLU A 6 -1.86 -2.69 7.75
CA GLU A 6 -0.62 -2.18 8.32
C GLU A 6 0.63 -2.87 7.74
N LEU A 7 1.66 -2.07 7.46
CA LEU A 7 3.01 -2.56 7.19
C LEU A 7 4.00 -1.73 8.01
N LYS A 8 4.62 -2.36 9.01
CA LYS A 8 5.57 -1.72 9.92
C LYS A 8 6.89 -2.45 9.88
N VAL A 9 7.98 -1.67 9.79
CA VAL A 9 9.35 -2.18 9.88
C VAL A 9 9.96 -1.70 11.20
N LEU A 10 10.59 -2.64 11.94
CA LEU A 10 11.27 -2.33 13.20
C LEU A 10 12.34 -1.24 12.99
N LYS A 11 12.57 -0.42 14.02
CA LYS A 11 13.51 0.73 13.94
C LYS A 11 14.88 0.35 13.38
N LYS A 12 15.44 -0.79 13.81
CA LYS A 12 16.75 -1.30 13.36
C LYS A 12 16.84 -1.63 11.87
N TRP A 13 15.70 -1.83 11.20
CA TRP A 13 15.62 -2.19 9.77
C TRP A 13 15.15 -1.03 8.88
N ARG A 14 14.98 0.18 9.42
CA ARG A 14 14.59 1.34 8.61
C ARG A 14 15.73 1.77 7.68
N LYS A 15 15.38 2.37 6.54
CA LYS A 15 16.32 2.82 5.50
C LYS A 15 17.16 1.71 4.85
N THR A 16 16.74 0.45 4.98
CA THR A 16 17.42 -0.71 4.37
C THR A 16 16.74 -1.21 3.10
N GLY A 17 15.56 -0.68 2.76
CA GLY A 17 14.70 -1.22 1.69
C GLY A 17 13.74 -2.33 2.16
N ALA A 18 13.88 -2.84 3.39
CA ALA A 18 13.06 -3.95 3.90
C ALA A 18 11.54 -3.74 3.80
N SER A 19 11.04 -2.51 3.90
CA SER A 19 9.60 -2.23 3.73
C SER A 19 9.10 -2.52 2.32
N GLU A 20 9.90 -2.20 1.31
CA GLU A 20 9.54 -2.45 -0.09
C GLU A 20 9.59 -3.95 -0.40
N GLU A 21 10.61 -4.63 0.10
CA GLU A 21 10.74 -6.08 -0.09
C GLU A 21 9.59 -6.86 0.56
N LEU A 22 9.24 -6.53 1.81
CA LEU A 22 8.09 -7.12 2.50
C LEU A 22 6.79 -6.82 1.77
N HIS A 23 6.60 -5.58 1.34
CA HIS A 23 5.41 -5.19 0.56
C HIS A 23 5.30 -6.00 -0.73
N ARG A 24 6.39 -6.10 -1.49
CA ARG A 24 6.46 -6.86 -2.73
C ARG A 24 6.15 -8.34 -2.49
N ALA A 25 6.72 -8.95 -1.45
CA ALA A 25 6.47 -10.35 -1.11
C ALA A 25 4.99 -10.61 -0.75
N LEU A 26 4.36 -9.68 -0.04
CA LEU A 26 2.93 -9.75 0.28
C LEU A 26 2.05 -9.64 -0.96
N VAL A 27 2.36 -8.69 -1.84
CA VAL A 27 1.47 -8.29 -2.94
C VAL A 27 1.67 -9.13 -4.21
N LEU A 28 2.90 -9.55 -4.54
CA LEU A 28 3.16 -10.35 -5.76
C LEU A 28 2.64 -11.79 -5.68
N THR A 29 2.27 -12.27 -4.49
CA THR A 29 1.74 -13.62 -4.28
C THR A 29 0.21 -13.66 -4.27
N ARG A 30 -0.44 -12.53 -4.56
CA ARG A 30 -1.89 -12.38 -4.55
C ARG A 30 -2.47 -12.71 -5.91
N ASP A 31 -3.62 -13.38 -5.90
CA ASP A 31 -4.40 -13.69 -7.10
C ASP A 31 -5.51 -12.63 -7.34
N GLU A 32 -5.72 -11.70 -6.41
CA GLU A 32 -6.68 -10.61 -6.56
C GLU A 32 -6.21 -9.54 -7.56
N ASP A 33 -7.13 -8.92 -8.29
CA ASP A 33 -6.78 -7.92 -9.31
C ASP A 33 -6.25 -6.58 -8.76
N VAL A 34 -6.52 -6.28 -7.49
CA VAL A 34 -6.24 -4.97 -6.88
C VAL A 34 -5.82 -5.14 -5.42
N ALA A 35 -4.73 -4.47 -5.05
CA ALA A 35 -4.36 -4.20 -3.67
C ALA A 35 -4.79 -2.78 -3.28
N THR A 36 -5.26 -2.60 -2.05
CA THR A 36 -5.59 -1.29 -1.49
C THR A 36 -4.98 -1.07 -0.12
N LEU A 37 -4.68 0.19 0.20
CA LEU A 37 -4.21 0.60 1.52
C LEU A 37 -4.68 2.02 1.84
N LEU A 38 -4.59 2.37 3.13
CA LEU A 38 -4.90 3.69 3.64
C LEU A 38 -3.63 4.38 4.13
N VAL A 39 -3.48 5.66 3.79
CA VAL A 39 -2.39 6.51 4.27
C VAL A 39 -2.97 7.78 4.84
N ASP A 40 -2.64 8.12 6.07
CA ASP A 40 -2.97 9.43 6.64
C ASP A 40 -2.39 10.54 5.75
N VAL A 41 -3.24 11.44 5.26
CA VAL A 41 -2.86 12.49 4.29
C VAL A 41 -1.84 13.49 4.86
N THR A 42 -1.70 13.56 6.19
CA THR A 42 -0.69 14.38 6.86
C THR A 42 0.73 13.84 6.70
N HIS A 43 0.90 12.63 6.14
CA HIS A 43 2.18 11.99 5.85
C HIS A 43 2.48 11.96 4.34
N PRO A 44 2.69 13.10 3.66
CA PRO A 44 2.83 13.15 2.19
C PRO A 44 4.01 12.34 1.66
N LYS A 45 5.08 12.18 2.45
CA LYS A 45 6.23 11.33 2.09
C LYS A 45 5.85 9.85 1.98
N VAL A 46 4.86 9.40 2.74
CA VAL A 46 4.35 8.02 2.71
C VAL A 46 3.40 7.82 1.53
N VAL A 47 2.57 8.82 1.22
CA VAL A 47 1.77 8.82 -0.02
C VAL A 47 2.69 8.67 -1.24
N SER A 48 3.69 9.55 -1.37
CA SER A 48 4.65 9.48 -2.47
C SER A 48 5.51 8.21 -2.48
N LEU A 49 5.70 7.56 -1.34
CA LEU A 49 6.35 6.24 -1.29
C LEU A 49 5.49 5.19 -1.99
N TYR A 50 4.20 5.11 -1.65
CA TYR A 50 3.29 4.16 -2.28
C TYR A 50 3.02 4.50 -3.75
N GLU A 51 3.01 5.78 -4.12
CA GLU A 51 2.96 6.20 -5.53
C GLU A 51 4.14 5.63 -6.34
N ARG A 52 5.37 5.71 -5.80
CA ARG A 52 6.55 5.09 -6.45
C ARG A 52 6.45 3.57 -6.55
N TRP A 53 5.67 2.92 -5.70
CA TRP A 53 5.41 1.49 -5.77
C TRP A 53 4.25 1.12 -6.72
N GLY A 54 3.70 2.10 -7.44
CA GLY A 54 2.64 1.90 -8.44
C GLY A 54 1.22 1.97 -7.87
N TYR A 55 1.05 2.49 -6.65
CA TYR A 55 -0.29 2.84 -6.17
C TYR A 55 -0.72 4.19 -6.73
N ILE A 56 -2.01 4.33 -6.96
CA ILE A 56 -2.65 5.61 -7.29
C ILE A 56 -3.63 5.98 -6.18
N LYS A 57 -3.75 7.27 -5.89
CA LYS A 57 -4.79 7.78 -4.98
C LYS A 57 -6.12 7.80 -5.73
N VAL A 58 -7.09 7.05 -5.23
CA VAL A 58 -8.43 6.92 -5.83
C VAL A 58 -9.51 7.66 -5.05
N GLY A 59 -9.18 8.18 -3.87
CA GLY A 59 -10.08 8.97 -3.05
C GLY A 59 -9.49 9.29 -1.70
N GLU A 60 -10.33 9.86 -0.85
CA GLU A 60 -10.07 10.07 0.57
C GLU A 60 -11.25 9.55 1.38
N GLN A 61 -10.99 9.11 2.61
CA GLN A 61 -12.04 8.80 3.58
C GLN A 61 -11.69 9.35 4.95
N LYS A 62 -12.74 9.72 5.69
CA LYS A 62 -12.69 10.12 7.08
C LYS A 62 -13.74 9.31 7.85
N PRO A 63 -13.36 8.17 8.46
CA PRO A 63 -14.32 7.20 9.01
C PRO A 63 -15.24 7.78 10.10
N TYR A 64 -14.70 8.65 10.95
CA TYR A 64 -15.42 9.35 12.01
C TYR A 64 -14.99 10.83 12.05
N GLU A 65 -15.77 11.69 12.68
CA GLU A 65 -15.50 13.15 12.74
C GLU A 65 -14.14 13.48 13.38
N ASP A 66 -13.68 12.68 14.33
CA ASP A 66 -12.40 12.80 15.02
C ASP A 66 -11.27 11.98 14.40
N SER A 67 -11.55 11.21 13.34
CA SER A 67 -10.55 10.41 12.64
C SER A 67 -9.65 11.27 11.76
N PRO A 68 -8.38 10.88 11.54
CA PRO A 68 -7.58 11.42 10.45
C PRO A 68 -8.28 11.22 9.10
N THR A 69 -7.99 12.11 8.15
CA THR A 69 -8.32 11.88 6.74
C THR A 69 -7.28 10.94 6.14
N PHE A 70 -7.75 9.86 5.50
CA PHE A 70 -6.90 8.87 4.86
C PHE A 70 -7.05 8.94 3.34
N ALA A 71 -5.94 9.00 2.62
CA ALA A 71 -5.90 8.69 1.20
C ALA A 71 -6.18 7.20 0.98
N ILE A 72 -7.14 6.90 0.11
CA ILE A 72 -7.39 5.54 -0.39
C ILE A 72 -6.45 5.33 -1.58
N MET A 73 -5.50 4.43 -1.44
CA MET A 73 -4.51 4.11 -2.46
C MET A 73 -4.82 2.73 -3.05
N ALA A 74 -4.84 2.60 -4.37
CA ALA A 74 -5.08 1.33 -5.08
C ALA A 74 -3.97 1.02 -6.08
N LYS A 75 -3.65 -0.26 -6.24
CA LYS A 75 -2.68 -0.76 -7.22
C LYS A 75 -3.25 -2.00 -7.91
N HIS A 76 -3.23 -2.03 -9.23
CA HIS A 76 -3.51 -3.26 -9.98
C HIS A 76 -2.43 -4.30 -9.75
N LEU A 77 -2.84 -5.53 -9.45
CA LEU A 77 -1.95 -6.66 -9.32
C LEU A 77 -2.12 -7.46 -10.61
N THR A 78 -1.09 -7.47 -11.45
CA THR A 78 -1.04 -8.42 -12.55
C THR A 78 -0.76 -9.79 -11.94
N GLY A 79 -1.81 -10.56 -11.68
CA GLY A 79 -1.67 -11.98 -11.34
C GLY A 79 -0.82 -12.67 -12.41
N ARG A 80 -0.11 -13.74 -12.03
CA ARG A 80 0.75 -14.55 -12.92
C ARG A 80 0.16 -14.60 -14.34
N SER A 81 0.97 -14.27 -15.36
CA SER A 81 0.75 -14.91 -16.66
C SER A 81 0.90 -16.40 -16.41
N VAL A 82 -0.21 -17.13 -16.40
CA VAL A 82 -0.17 -18.57 -16.48
C VAL A 82 0.58 -18.87 -17.77
N SER A 83 1.80 -19.40 -17.63
CA SER A 83 2.50 -20.03 -18.74
C SER A 83 1.75 -21.34 -18.94
N GLU A 84 1.05 -21.47 -20.07
CA GLU A 84 0.67 -22.78 -20.61
C GLU A 84 1.91 -23.52 -21.12
#